data_AF-A0A821C6B5-F1
#
_entry.id   AF-A0A821C6B5-F1
#
_cell.length_a   1.000
_cell.length_b   1.000
_cell.length_c   1.000
_cell.angle_alpha   90.00
_cell.angle_beta   90.00
_cell.angle_gamma   90.00
#
_symmetry.space_group_name_H-M   'P 1'
#
loop_
_entity.id
_entity.type
_entity.pdbx_description
1 polymer ?
#
loop_
_entity_poly.entity_id
_entity_poly.type
_entity_poly.pdbx_seq_one_letter_code
_entity_poly.pdbx_strand_id
1 'polypeptide(L)' 'IFPTLFQYGCGAIEDGSRSVKIDFREHLTYLLSLEDHRFEEHYSFIFVVINILQRRIACIHAHFMTSRPYFWQSSQLL' A
#
# COMPACT_ATOMS: atom_id res chain seq x y z
N ILE A 1 4.82 11.26 4.03
CA ILE A 1 6.21 10.76 4.00
C ILE A 1 6.72 10.69 5.44
N PHE A 2 7.50 9.66 5.80
CA PHE A 2 8.11 9.50 7.14
C PHE A 2 9.51 10.14 7.13
N PRO A 3 9.67 11.41 7.54
CA PRO A 3 10.97 12.11 7.42
C PRO A 3 12.07 11.49 8.27
N THR A 4 11.70 10.80 9.36
CA THR A 4 12.61 10.05 10.23
C THR A 4 13.15 8.76 9.60
N LEU A 5 12.42 8.17 8.65
CA LEU A 5 12.78 6.94 7.95
C LEU A 5 13.37 7.21 6.56
N PHE A 6 12.91 8.27 5.90
CA PHE A 6 13.34 8.68 4.57
C PHE A 6 13.91 10.10 4.61
N GLN A 7 15.07 10.26 5.25
CA GLN A 7 15.69 11.56 5.52
C GLN A 7 16.00 12.37 4.25
N TYR A 8 16.30 11.69 3.15
CA TYR A 8 16.60 12.31 1.85
C TYR A 8 15.37 12.45 0.94
N GLY A 9 14.18 12.02 1.40
CA GLY A 9 12.95 12.03 0.59
C GLY A 9 12.94 11.07 -0.61
N CYS A 10 14.02 10.32 -0.83
CA CYS A 10 14.16 9.33 -1.89
C CYS A 10 13.99 7.90 -1.37
N GLY A 11 13.73 6.96 -2.28
CA GLY A 11 13.59 5.54 -1.93
C GLY A 11 12.24 5.14 -1.33
N ALA A 12 11.31 6.09 -1.17
CA ALA A 12 9.92 5.78 -0.85
C ALA A 12 9.24 5.03 -2.00
N ILE A 13 8.12 4.34 -1.71
CA ILE A 13 7.39 3.59 -2.74
C ILE A 13 6.85 4.51 -3.85
N GLU A 14 6.58 5.78 -3.54
CA GLU A 14 6.06 6.77 -4.49
C GLU A 14 7.17 7.50 -5.26
N ASP A 15 8.42 7.09 -5.11
CA ASP A 15 9.54 7.69 -5.83
C ASP A 15 9.46 7.36 -7.33
N GLY A 16 8.95 8.33 -8.10
CA GLY A 16 8.79 8.22 -9.55
C GLY A 16 10.11 8.22 -10.32
N SER A 17 11.25 8.49 -9.67
CA SER A 17 12.57 8.42 -10.31
C SER A 17 13.08 6.98 -10.47
N ARG A 18 12.42 6.00 -9.82
CA ARG A 18 12.83 4.60 -9.86
C ARG A 18 12.62 3.99 -11.25
N SER A 19 13.68 3.40 -11.81
CA SER A 19 13.65 2.75 -13.12
C SER A 19 12.81 1.46 -13.14
N VAL A 20 12.76 0.75 -12.02
CA VAL A 20 12.03 -0.51 -11.85
C VAL A 20 10.78 -0.29 -11.01
N LYS A 21 9.63 -0.70 -11.54
CA LYS A 21 8.38 -0.75 -10.78
C LYS A 21 8.44 -1.96 -9.85
N ILE A 22 8.45 -1.70 -8.54
CA ILE A 22 8.41 -2.74 -7.51
C ILE A 22 7.01 -2.74 -6.92
N ASP A 23 6.46 -3.92 -6.67
CA ASP A 23 5.16 -4.02 -6.01
C ASP A 23 5.23 -3.40 -4.60
N PHE A 24 4.12 -2.82 -4.15
CA PHE A 24 4.05 -2.19 -2.84
C PHE A 24 4.34 -3.20 -1.74
N ARG A 25 3.81 -4.42 -1.83
CA ARG A 25 4.04 -5.46 -0.81
C ARG A 25 5.49 -5.92 -0.80
N GLU A 26 6.07 -6.15 -1.97
CA GLU A 26 7.47 -6.58 -2.11
C GLU A 26 8.43 -5.54 -1.54
N HIS A 27 8.21 -4.25 -1.84
CA HIS A 27 9.02 -3.17 -1.29
C HIS A 27 8.92 -3.12 0.25
N LEU A 28 7.73 -3.32 0.82
CA LEU A 28 7.58 -3.36 2.28
C LEU A 28 8.27 -4.55 2.91
N THR A 29 8.16 -5.74 2.31
CA THR A 29 8.88 -6.92 2.78
C THR A 29 10.39 -6.66 2.76
N TYR A 30 10.90 -6.01 1.71
CA TYR A 30 12.29 -5.59 1.65
C TYR A 30 12.66 -4.63 2.79
N LEU A 31 11.87 -3.57 3.03
CA LEU A 31 12.14 -2.59 4.09
C LEU A 31 12.13 -3.21 5.49
N LEU A 32 11.26 -4.20 5.73
CA LEU A 32 11.21 -4.93 7.01
C LEU A 32 12.30 -6.01 7.13
N SER A 33 12.88 -6.46 6.00
CA SER A 33 13.98 -7.44 6.00
C SER A 33 15.36 -6.78 6.06
N LEU A 34 15.42 -5.45 6.16
CA LEU A 34 16.68 -4.74 6.36
C LEU A 34 17.26 -5.08 7.72
N GLU A 35 18.59 -5.14 7.82
CA GLU A 35 19.30 -5.27 9.10
C GLU A 35 19.01 -4.07 10.02
N ASP A 36 18.62 -2.93 9.44
CA ASP A 36 18.14 -1.75 10.16
C ASP A 36 16.66 -1.90 10.56
N HIS A 37 16.43 -2.20 11.84
CA HIS A 37 15.10 -2.39 12.43
C HIS A 37 14.29 -1.09 12.59
N ARG A 38 14.78 0.08 12.16
CA ARG A 38 14.04 1.36 12.29
C ARG A 38 12.65 1.33 11.69
N PHE A 39 12.43 0.55 10.62
CA PHE A 39 11.11 0.41 10.00
C PHE A 39 10.15 -0.43 10.86
N GLU A 40 10.66 -1.42 11.58
CA GLU A 40 9.88 -2.27 12.49
C GLU A 40 9.54 -1.54 13.79
N GLU A 41 10.52 -0.81 14.35
CA GLU A 41 10.39 -0.10 15.61
C GLU A 41 9.62 1.22 15.52
N HIS A 42 9.45 1.77 14.31
CA HIS A 42 8.79 3.07 14.15
C HIS A 42 7.30 3.02 14.51
N TYR A 43 6.93 3.80 15.54
CA TYR A 43 5.63 3.79 16.21
C TYR A 43 4.37 3.72 15.31
N SER A 44 4.40 4.35 14.14
CA SER A 44 3.25 4.43 13.22
C SER A 44 3.50 3.82 11.85
N PHE A 45 4.73 3.39 11.53
CA PHE A 45 5.09 3.02 10.16
C PHE A 45 4.29 1.80 9.71
N ILE A 46 4.35 0.73 10.50
CA ILE A 46 3.69 -0.53 10.19
C ILE A 46 2.17 -0.37 10.05
N PHE A 47 1.54 0.44 10.91
CA PHE A 47 0.10 0.67 10.90
C PHE A 47 -0.35 1.42 9.65
N VAL A 48 0.35 2.49 9.27
CA VAL A 48 0.04 3.27 8.08
C VAL A 48 0.21 2.43 6.82
N VAL A 49 1.31 1.70 6.75
CA VAL A 49 1.64 0.83 5.62
C VAL A 49 0.59 -0.27 5.42
N ILE A 50 0.22 -0.97 6.50
CA ILE A 50 -0.81 -2.01 6.45
C ILE A 50 -2.17 -1.42 6.08
N ASN A 51 -2.53 -0.25 6.61
CA ASN A 51 -3.78 0.42 6.27
C ASN A 51 -3.86 0.75 4.77
N ILE A 52 -2.77 1.23 4.17
CA ILE A 52 -2.70 1.48 2.73
C ILE A 52 -2.91 0.18 1.95
N LEU A 53 -2.28 -0.92 2.37
CA LEU A 53 -2.40 -2.23 1.72
C LEU A 53 -3.84 -2.75 1.79
N GLN A 54 -4.46 -2.69 2.98
CA GLN A 54 -5.86 -3.06 3.18
C GLN A 54 -6.80 -2.21 2.31
N ARG A 55 -6.59 -0.90 2.26
CA ARG A 55 -7.40 0.01 1.45
C ARG A 55 -7.29 -0.32 -0.03
N ARG A 56 -6.09 -0.60 -0.54
CA ARG A 56 -5.88 -1.00 -1.95
C ARG A 56 -6.64 -2.28 -2.28
N ILE A 57 -6.55 -3.29 -1.43
CA ILE A 57 -7.29 -4.56 -1.62
C ILE A 57 -8.79 -4.31 -1.61
N ALA A 58 -9.30 -3.55 -0.63
CA ALA A 58 -10.71 -3.23 -0.52
C ALA A 58 -11.23 -2.47 -1.76
N CYS A 59 -10.47 -1.49 -2.27
CA CYS A 59 -10.81 -0.77 -3.50
C CYS A 59 -10.84 -1.69 -4.72
N ILE A 60 -9.87 -2.60 -4.86
CA ILE A 60 -9.82 -3.56 -5.96
C ILE A 60 -11.02 -4.51 -5.89
N HIS A 61 -11.35 -5.01 -4.69
CA HIS A 61 -12.51 -5.87 -4.49
C HIS A 61 -13.81 -5.15 -4.80
N ALA A 62 -13.98 -3.93 -4.29
CA ALA A 62 -15.14 -3.08 -4.59
C ALA A 62 -15.27 -2.83 -6.10
N HIS A 63 -14.16 -2.48 -6.77
CA HIS A 63 -14.15 -2.29 -8.22
C HIS A 63 -14.63 -3.56 -8.93
N PHE A 64 -14.05 -4.72 -8.62
CA PHE A 64 -14.49 -5.98 -9.22
C PHE A 64 -15.95 -6.33 -8.94
N MET A 65 -16.47 -6.01 -7.76
CA MET A 65 -17.88 -6.23 -7.42
C MET A 65 -18.80 -5.31 -8.23
N THR A 66 -18.45 -4.02 -8.35
CA THR A 66 -19.25 -3.03 -9.10
C THR A 66 -19.19 -3.22 -10.61
N SER A 67 -18.07 -3.74 -11.13
CA SER A 67 -17.89 -4.00 -12.57
C SER A 67 -18.66 -5.23 -13.06
N ARG A 68 -19.33 -6.00 -12.17
CA ARG A 68 -20.12 -7.16 -12.58
C ARG A 68 -21.46 -6.73 -13.20
N PRO A 69 -21.90 -7.34 -14.32
CA PRO A 69 -23.10 -6.91 -15.04
C PRO A 69 -24.39 -7.01 -14.21
N TYR A 70 -24.48 -7.99 -13.30
CA TYR A 70 -25.63 -8.19 -12.42
C TYR A 70 -25.65 -7.30 -11.17
N PHE A 71 -24.59 -6.52 -10.92
CA PHE A 71 -24.50 -5.64 -9.74
C PHE A 71 -25.65 -4.63 -9.72
N TRP A 72 -25.96 -4.01 -10.85
CA TRP A 72 -27.03 -3.02 -10.99
C TRP A 72 -28.41 -3.62 -10.68
N GLN A 73 -28.68 -4.84 -11.14
CA GLN A 73 -29.94 -5.54 -10.89
C GLN A 73 -30.11 -5.87 -9.39
N SER A 74 -29.05 -6.28 -8.70
CA SER A 74 -29.11 -6.49 -7.25
C SER A 74 -29.21 -5.20 -6.43
N SER A 75 -28.65 -4.09 -6.93
CA SER A 75 -28.68 -2.80 -6.21
C SER A 75 -30.04 -2.12 -6.21
N GLN A 76 -30.92 -2.44 -7.15
CA GLN A 76 -32.28 -1.90 -7.25
C GLN A 76 -33.30 -2.64 -6.36
N LEU A 77 -32.91 -3.77 -5.75
CA LEU A 77 -33.77 -4.59 -4.89
C LEU A 77 -33.55 -4.34 -3.39
N LEU A 78 -32.62 -3.45 -3.03
CA LEU A 78 -32.38 -2.94 -1.68
C LEU A 78 -32.97 -1.53 -1.55
#